data_AF-A0A952C2D3-F1
#
_entry.id   AF-A0A952C2D3-F1
#
_cell.length_a   1.000
_cell.length_b   1.000
_cell.length_c   1.000
_cell.angle_alpha   90.00
_cell.angle_beta   90.00
_cell.angle_gamma   90.00
#
_symmetry.space_group_name_H-M   'P 1'
#
loop_
_entity.id
_entity.type
_entity.pdbx_description
1 polymer ?
#
loop_
_entity_poly.entity_id
_entity_poly.type
_entity_poly.pdbx_seq_one_letter_code
_entity_poly.pdbx_strand_id
1 'polypeptide(L)'
;MRNRRLALVLSFLLLPALLLSGCVARPLQGELAQSAAGDALVIDLPAITIEYNEEGQANVEGLDLSALGIDLAALNRSPEDIQTLTAGGIQHVFVNLTPAGISLYANGKQLPSLEWTPETLGSVGTVLGLVAPDNAETVGKLLPLASNVSLGIVMRFPAGGQELPLIVEPNRAALQAAQQQAFQAAIAELGLPPLVVPIIQNPPPLTIQYADDGSFQLLGLAPFITAAIPADALAGLKLPADQIDTLQEAGIESINLKTAPDGLTVAINGTALPTLTWDSGEIENLISVGVDGGVLKALAGVDDELLGTIKGVGDFAPILQAARLDITLSVPAQ
;
A
#
# COMPACT_ATOMS: atom_id res chain seq x y z
N MET A 1 -15.42 31.05 -51.39
CA MET A 1 -16.11 30.74 -50.11
C MET A 1 -15.86 29.32 -49.59
N ARG A 2 -15.61 28.30 -50.43
CA ARG A 2 -15.39 26.90 -50.02
C ARG A 2 -14.16 26.69 -49.11
N ASN A 3 -13.06 27.40 -49.37
CA ASN A 3 -11.81 27.24 -48.60
C ASN A 3 -11.85 27.89 -47.21
N ARG A 4 -12.68 28.93 -47.01
CA ARG A 4 -12.87 29.57 -45.69
C ARG A 4 -13.67 28.71 -44.71
N ARG A 5 -14.66 27.96 -45.22
CA ARG A 5 -15.42 27.01 -44.41
C ARG A 5 -14.59 25.78 -44.03
N LEU A 6 -13.73 25.30 -44.94
CA LEU A 6 -12.83 24.18 -44.67
C LEU A 6 -11.77 24.54 -43.61
N ALA A 7 -11.18 25.74 -43.69
CA ALA A 7 -10.20 26.21 -42.71
C ALA A 7 -10.81 26.37 -41.30
N LEU A 8 -12.04 26.89 -41.21
CA LEU A 8 -12.77 26.99 -39.94
C LEU A 8 -13.06 25.63 -39.31
N VAL A 9 -13.49 24.65 -40.12
CA VAL A 9 -13.73 23.28 -39.63
C VAL A 9 -12.44 22.61 -39.19
N LEU A 10 -11.33 22.80 -39.92
CA LEU A 10 -10.03 22.25 -39.54
C LEU A 10 -9.51 22.86 -38.23
N SER A 11 -9.61 24.19 -38.07
CA SER A 11 -9.22 24.86 -36.82
C SER A 11 -10.10 24.45 -35.63
N PHE A 12 -11.40 24.21 -35.86
CA PHE A 12 -12.32 23.73 -34.83
C PHE A 12 -12.08 22.26 -34.44
N LEU A 13 -11.47 21.45 -35.32
CA LEU A 13 -11.04 20.07 -35.05
C LEU A 13 -9.64 20.00 -34.42
N LEU A 14 -8.76 20.94 -34.76
CA LEU A 14 -7.41 21.01 -34.20
C LEU A 14 -7.40 21.44 -32.73
N LEU A 15 -8.31 22.33 -32.32
CA LEU A 15 -8.43 22.79 -30.94
C LEU A 15 -8.72 21.65 -29.94
N PRO A 16 -9.73 20.78 -30.15
CA PRO A 16 -9.94 19.63 -29.28
C PRO A 16 -8.82 18.60 -29.40
N ALA A 17 -8.21 18.41 -30.57
CA ALA A 17 -7.06 17.51 -30.72
C ALA A 17 -5.83 17.96 -29.92
N LEU A 18 -5.58 19.28 -29.82
CA LEU A 18 -4.52 19.87 -28.99
C LEU A 18 -4.87 19.88 -27.49
N LEU A 19 -6.16 19.98 -27.14
CA LEU A 19 -6.61 19.86 -25.75
C LEU A 19 -6.58 18.41 -25.25
N LEU A 20 -6.70 17.43 -26.16
CA LEU A 20 -6.61 16.00 -25.85
C LEU A 20 -5.16 15.50 -25.74
N SER A 21 -4.17 16.21 -26.29
CA SER A 21 -2.76 15.73 -26.30
C SER A 21 -2.02 15.92 -24.97
N GLY A 22 -2.59 16.63 -23.99
CA GLY A 22 -2.00 16.82 -22.66
C GLY A 22 -2.57 15.91 -21.57
N CYS A 23 -3.61 15.13 -21.86
CA CYS A 23 -4.22 14.20 -20.90
C CYS A 23 -3.92 12.76 -21.35
N VAL A 24 -3.01 12.09 -20.67
CA VAL A 24 -2.84 10.64 -20.86
C VAL A 24 -4.06 9.96 -20.24
N ALA A 25 -4.71 9.07 -21.00
CA ALA A 25 -5.81 8.28 -20.47
C ALA A 25 -5.32 7.51 -19.24
N ARG A 26 -5.98 7.71 -18.08
CA ARG A 26 -5.65 6.96 -16.88
C ARG A 26 -6.05 5.49 -17.13
N PRO A 27 -5.18 4.51 -16.85
CA PRO A 27 -5.66 3.14 -16.68
C PRO A 27 -6.84 3.13 -15.69
N LEU A 28 -7.90 2.39 -16.00
CA LEU A 28 -9.14 2.33 -15.18
C LEU A 28 -9.99 3.62 -15.17
N GLN A 29 -9.75 4.58 -16.07
CA GLN A 29 -10.64 5.75 -16.24
C GLN A 29 -12.03 5.31 -16.73
N GLY A 30 -13.06 5.82 -16.07
CA GLY A 30 -14.47 5.57 -16.35
C GLY A 30 -15.10 4.49 -15.48
N GLU A 31 -14.33 3.70 -14.72
CA GLU A 31 -14.87 2.62 -13.87
C GLU A 31 -15.70 3.16 -12.70
N LEU A 32 -15.30 4.31 -12.13
CA LEU A 32 -16.07 4.95 -11.07
C LEU A 32 -17.42 5.45 -11.61
N ALA A 33 -17.43 6.07 -12.79
CA ALA A 33 -18.66 6.53 -13.44
C ALA A 33 -19.59 5.36 -13.83
N GLN A 34 -19.03 4.18 -14.14
CA GLN A 34 -19.80 2.98 -14.46
C GLN A 34 -20.38 2.28 -13.22
N SER A 35 -19.70 2.37 -12.08
CA SER A 35 -20.12 1.72 -10.83
C SER A 35 -20.99 2.61 -9.92
N ALA A 36 -21.02 3.92 -10.17
CA ALA A 36 -21.87 4.86 -9.43
C ALA A 36 -23.37 4.58 -9.63
N ALA A 37 -24.13 4.58 -8.54
CA ALA A 37 -25.59 4.63 -8.60
C ALA A 37 -26.04 5.96 -9.24
N GLY A 38 -27.16 5.95 -9.98
CA GLY A 38 -27.52 7.03 -10.92
C GLY A 38 -27.61 8.47 -10.37
N ASP A 39 -27.68 8.66 -9.06
CA ASP A 39 -27.71 9.98 -8.40
C ASP A 39 -26.40 10.35 -7.65
N ALA A 40 -25.37 9.48 -7.65
CA ALA A 40 -24.11 9.74 -6.97
C ALA A 40 -23.20 10.64 -7.82
N LEU A 41 -22.83 11.80 -7.29
CA LEU A 41 -21.82 12.66 -7.90
C LEU A 41 -20.44 12.03 -7.69
N VAL A 42 -19.90 11.47 -8.76
CA VAL A 42 -18.53 10.94 -8.81
C VAL A 42 -17.64 11.82 -9.68
N ILE A 43 -16.41 12.04 -9.23
CA ILE A 43 -15.42 12.82 -9.98
C ILE A 43 -14.30 11.88 -10.38
N ASP A 44 -14.18 11.62 -11.68
CA ASP A 44 -13.12 10.77 -12.23
C ASP A 44 -12.13 11.61 -13.04
N LEU A 45 -11.00 11.91 -12.43
CA LEU A 45 -9.99 12.80 -13.00
C LEU A 45 -9.01 12.02 -13.90
N PRO A 46 -8.50 12.66 -14.96
CA PRO A 46 -7.39 12.10 -15.74
C PRO A 46 -6.15 11.96 -14.84
N ALA A 47 -5.19 11.15 -15.31
CA ALA A 47 -3.90 11.03 -14.62
C ALA A 47 -3.12 12.35 -14.70
N ILE A 48 -2.54 12.77 -13.57
CA ILE A 48 -1.56 13.85 -13.52
C ILE A 48 -0.18 13.22 -13.70
N THR A 49 0.55 13.65 -14.72
CA THR A 49 1.94 13.20 -14.94
C THR A 49 2.90 14.18 -14.29
N ILE A 50 3.76 13.66 -13.40
CA ILE A 50 4.89 14.35 -12.80
C ILE A 50 6.14 13.78 -13.45
N GLU A 51 6.87 14.61 -14.18
CA GLU A 51 8.15 14.24 -14.78
C GLU A 51 9.31 14.72 -13.91
N TYR A 52 10.26 13.83 -13.67
CA TYR A 52 11.49 14.13 -12.95
C TYR A 52 12.68 14.17 -13.91
N ASN A 53 13.52 15.17 -13.77
CA ASN A 53 14.84 15.21 -14.43
C ASN A 53 15.92 14.53 -13.56
N GLU A 54 17.16 14.51 -14.07
CA GLU A 54 18.31 13.91 -13.39
C GLU A 54 18.63 14.60 -12.06
N GLU A 55 18.33 15.90 -11.93
CA GLU A 55 18.47 16.67 -10.70
C GLU A 55 17.31 16.48 -9.70
N GLY A 56 16.30 15.68 -10.05
CA GLY A 56 15.12 15.42 -9.22
C GLY A 56 14.11 16.57 -9.15
N GLN A 57 14.19 17.52 -10.08
CA GLN A 57 13.19 18.58 -10.21
C GLN A 57 11.91 18.01 -10.83
N ALA A 58 10.79 18.22 -10.15
CA ALA A 58 9.47 17.82 -10.60
C ALA A 58 8.90 18.85 -11.58
N ASN A 59 8.38 18.38 -12.70
CA ASN A 59 7.61 19.16 -13.66
C ASN A 59 6.25 18.51 -13.89
N VAL A 60 5.19 19.32 -14.00
CA VAL A 60 3.84 18.83 -14.31
C VAL A 60 3.41 19.44 -15.62
N GLU A 61 3.26 18.62 -16.65
CA GLU A 61 2.88 19.12 -17.97
C GLU A 61 1.45 19.68 -17.96
N GLY A 62 1.29 20.91 -18.45
CA GLY A 62 -0.03 21.50 -18.74
C GLY A 62 -0.86 21.96 -17.54
N LEU A 63 -0.35 21.85 -16.30
CA LEU A 63 -1.05 22.26 -15.08
C LEU A 63 -0.18 23.19 -14.23
N ASP A 64 -0.67 24.41 -13.99
CA ASP A 64 -0.11 25.29 -12.97
C ASP A 64 -0.66 24.91 -11.60
N LEU A 65 0.06 24.02 -10.88
CA LEU A 65 -0.34 23.56 -9.55
C LEU A 65 -0.29 24.67 -8.48
N SER A 66 0.40 25.79 -8.76
CA SER A 66 0.40 26.94 -7.85
C SER A 66 -0.99 27.57 -7.71
N ALA A 67 -1.83 27.46 -8.75
CA ALA A 67 -3.23 27.87 -8.71
C ALA A 67 -4.08 27.03 -7.74
N LEU A 68 -3.63 25.81 -7.41
CA LEU A 68 -4.22 24.94 -6.40
C LEU A 68 -3.58 25.13 -5.01
N GLY A 69 -2.64 26.07 -4.87
CA GLY A 69 -1.87 26.28 -3.64
C GLY A 69 -0.87 25.18 -3.33
N ILE A 70 -0.53 24.33 -4.31
CA ILE A 70 0.43 23.24 -4.14
C ILE A 70 1.80 23.73 -4.60
N ASP A 71 2.77 23.69 -3.70
CA ASP A 71 4.16 23.98 -4.02
C ASP A 71 4.80 22.76 -4.71
N LEU A 72 5.15 22.91 -5.98
CA LEU A 72 5.86 21.89 -6.75
C LEU A 72 7.22 21.55 -6.15
N ALA A 73 7.86 22.49 -5.45
CA ALA A 73 9.14 22.22 -4.80
C ALA A 73 9.05 21.13 -3.73
N ALA A 74 7.86 20.94 -3.12
CA ALA A 74 7.62 19.83 -2.19
C ALA A 74 7.60 18.46 -2.88
N LEU A 75 7.40 18.42 -4.20
CA LEU A 75 7.43 17.19 -5.00
C LEU A 75 8.83 16.84 -5.51
N ASN A 76 9.80 17.77 -5.43
CA ASN A 76 11.18 17.50 -5.83
C ASN A 76 11.76 16.32 -5.04
N ARG A 77 12.69 15.63 -5.69
CA ARG A 77 13.46 14.53 -5.10
C ARG A 77 14.93 14.88 -5.13
N SER A 78 15.72 14.24 -4.27
CA SER A 78 17.16 14.44 -4.33
C SER A 78 17.72 13.76 -5.59
N PRO A 79 18.86 14.22 -6.12
CA PRO A 79 19.55 13.50 -7.19
C PRO A 79 19.90 12.05 -6.79
N GLU A 80 20.14 11.79 -5.50
CA GLU A 80 20.39 10.45 -4.97
C GLU A 80 19.16 9.55 -5.08
N ASP A 81 17.96 10.08 -4.82
CA ASP A 81 16.69 9.35 -4.99
C ASP A 81 16.47 8.99 -6.46
N ILE A 82 16.70 9.94 -7.38
CA ILE A 82 16.59 9.69 -8.82
C ILE A 82 17.60 8.63 -9.27
N GLN A 83 18.84 8.72 -8.80
CA GLN A 83 19.86 7.72 -9.09
C GLN A 83 19.46 6.34 -8.56
N THR A 84 18.92 6.27 -7.34
CA THR A 84 18.44 5.02 -6.73
C THR A 84 17.35 4.37 -7.59
N LEU A 85 16.34 5.14 -8.00
CA LEU A 85 15.25 4.67 -8.85
C LEU A 85 15.73 4.20 -10.22
N THR A 86 16.56 5.01 -10.89
CA THR A 86 17.07 4.70 -12.22
C THR A 86 18.03 3.50 -12.21
N ALA A 87 18.86 3.36 -11.17
CA ALA A 87 19.72 2.18 -10.98
C ALA A 87 18.90 0.91 -10.71
N GLY A 88 17.77 1.03 -10.01
CA GLY A 88 16.77 -0.03 -9.86
C GLY A 88 15.95 -0.31 -11.13
N GLY A 89 16.19 0.41 -12.21
CA GLY A 89 15.46 0.28 -13.48
C GLY A 89 14.03 0.82 -13.44
N ILE A 90 13.68 1.63 -12.43
CA ILE A 90 12.35 2.23 -12.29
C ILE A 90 12.19 3.37 -13.30
N GLN A 91 11.24 3.21 -14.23
CA GLN A 91 10.89 4.21 -15.23
C GLN A 91 9.71 5.05 -14.77
N HIS A 92 8.75 4.44 -14.09
CA HIS A 92 7.59 5.14 -13.56
C HIS A 92 7.00 4.47 -12.34
N VAL A 93 6.30 5.28 -11.56
CA VAL A 93 5.43 4.85 -10.47
C VAL A 93 4.05 5.45 -10.70
N PHE A 94 3.01 4.62 -10.64
CA PHE A 94 1.62 5.03 -10.81
C PHE A 94 0.85 4.82 -9.51
N VAL A 95 0.27 5.91 -9.00
CA VAL A 95 -0.66 5.90 -7.85
C VAL A 95 -2.07 6.01 -8.40
N ASN A 96 -2.94 5.09 -8.03
CA ASN A 96 -4.36 5.12 -8.36
C ASN A 96 -5.16 5.26 -7.08
N LEU A 97 -5.75 6.44 -6.85
CA LEU A 97 -6.71 6.67 -5.78
C LEU A 97 -8.11 6.49 -6.34
N THR A 98 -8.95 5.74 -5.64
CA THR A 98 -10.37 5.57 -5.92
C THR A 98 -11.16 5.64 -4.61
N PRO A 99 -12.49 5.77 -4.66
CA PRO A 99 -13.35 5.63 -3.48
C PRO A 99 -13.22 4.33 -2.69
N ALA A 100 -12.68 3.27 -3.32
CA ALA A 100 -12.48 1.97 -2.68
C ALA A 100 -11.07 1.77 -2.12
N GLY A 101 -10.10 2.64 -2.44
CA GLY A 101 -8.72 2.40 -2.03
C GLY A 101 -7.65 3.19 -2.79
N ILE A 102 -6.39 2.97 -2.38
CA ILE A 102 -5.18 3.39 -3.06
C ILE A 102 -4.41 2.16 -3.52
N SER A 103 -4.08 2.13 -4.81
CA SER A 103 -3.17 1.16 -5.40
C SER A 103 -1.91 1.86 -5.90
N LEU A 104 -0.77 1.21 -5.72
CA LEU A 104 0.53 1.71 -6.15
C LEU A 104 1.15 0.71 -7.12
N TYR A 105 1.71 1.21 -8.21
CA TYR A 105 2.39 0.41 -9.23
C TYR A 105 3.77 0.97 -9.47
N ALA A 106 4.78 0.13 -9.65
CA ALA A 106 6.09 0.53 -10.13
C ALA A 106 6.43 -0.31 -11.37
N ASN A 107 6.70 0.34 -12.51
CA ASN A 107 6.92 -0.34 -13.79
C ASN A 107 5.79 -1.34 -14.15
N GLY A 108 4.55 -1.00 -13.82
CA GLY A 108 3.38 -1.84 -14.08
C GLY A 108 3.15 -2.98 -13.08
N LYS A 109 4.07 -3.20 -12.14
CA LYS A 109 3.92 -4.18 -11.06
C LYS A 109 3.19 -3.56 -9.88
N GLN A 110 2.07 -4.14 -9.49
CA GLN A 110 1.30 -3.69 -8.34
C GLN A 110 2.05 -3.98 -7.04
N LEU A 111 2.12 -2.98 -6.16
CA LEU A 111 2.55 -3.07 -4.78
C LEU A 111 1.34 -3.26 -3.85
N PRO A 112 1.53 -3.65 -2.58
CA PRO A 112 0.43 -3.86 -1.67
C PRO A 112 -0.44 -2.62 -1.60
N SER A 113 -1.74 -2.82 -1.74
CA SER A 113 -2.70 -1.74 -1.90
C SER A 113 -3.50 -1.56 -0.61
N LEU A 114 -4.03 -0.36 -0.39
CA LEU A 114 -4.87 -0.07 0.77
C LEU A 114 -6.31 0.04 0.30
N GLU A 115 -7.17 -0.87 0.76
CA GLU A 115 -8.60 -0.87 0.46
C GLU A 115 -9.42 -0.46 1.67
N TRP A 116 -10.51 0.24 1.43
CA TRP A 116 -11.43 0.65 2.49
C TRP A 116 -12.87 0.63 2.04
N THR A 117 -13.75 0.54 3.02
CA THR A 117 -15.19 0.80 2.87
C THR A 117 -15.50 2.18 3.46
N PRO A 118 -16.69 2.74 3.23
CA PRO A 118 -17.10 3.97 3.90
C PRO A 118 -16.96 3.88 5.43
N GLU A 119 -17.22 2.71 6.01
CA GLU A 119 -17.09 2.45 7.44
C GLU A 119 -15.62 2.49 7.88
N THR A 120 -14.72 1.72 7.25
CA THR A 120 -13.30 1.67 7.67
C THR A 120 -12.56 2.97 7.37
N LEU A 121 -12.94 3.69 6.31
CA LEU A 121 -12.43 5.03 6.01
C LEU A 121 -12.84 6.04 7.09
N GLY A 122 -14.09 5.96 7.58
CA GLY A 122 -14.56 6.76 8.71
C GLY A 122 -13.76 6.50 10.00
N SER A 123 -13.31 5.25 10.19
CA SER A 123 -12.50 4.85 11.34
C SER A 123 -11.06 5.38 11.31
N VAL A 124 -10.51 5.71 10.12
CA VAL A 124 -9.14 6.25 9.99
C VAL A 124 -8.98 7.52 10.81
N GLY A 125 -9.95 8.45 10.77
CA GLY A 125 -9.87 9.69 11.55
C GLY A 125 -9.82 9.46 13.05
N THR A 126 -10.61 8.51 13.56
CA THR A 126 -10.60 8.13 14.98
C THR A 126 -9.25 7.55 15.38
N VAL A 127 -8.73 6.59 14.61
CA VAL A 127 -7.47 5.93 14.94
C VAL A 127 -6.26 6.84 14.78
N LEU A 128 -6.21 7.66 13.73
CA LEU A 128 -5.13 8.64 13.56
C LEU A 128 -5.09 9.67 14.69
N GLY A 129 -6.24 10.04 15.26
CA GLY A 129 -6.28 10.86 16.46
C GLY A 129 -5.60 10.22 17.67
N LEU A 130 -5.49 8.89 17.71
CA LEU A 130 -4.81 8.15 18.78
C LEU A 130 -3.31 7.96 18.49
N VAL A 131 -2.96 7.59 17.25
CA VAL A 131 -1.59 7.15 16.91
C VAL A 131 -0.73 8.20 16.20
N ALA A 132 -1.34 9.24 15.63
CA ALA A 132 -0.65 10.29 14.88
C ALA A 132 -1.40 11.64 15.00
N PRO A 133 -1.54 12.18 16.22
CA PRO A 133 -2.39 13.35 16.48
C PRO A 133 -1.99 14.58 15.66
N ASP A 134 -0.69 14.77 15.39
CA ASP A 134 -0.15 15.88 14.61
C ASP A 134 -0.59 15.84 13.13
N ASN A 135 -0.92 14.65 12.60
CA ASN A 135 -1.33 14.44 11.21
C ASN A 135 -2.85 14.30 11.04
N ALA A 136 -3.60 14.16 12.14
CA ALA A 136 -5.03 13.88 12.12
C ALA A 136 -5.84 14.97 11.39
N GLU A 137 -5.47 16.24 11.56
CA GLU A 137 -6.16 17.36 10.89
C GLU A 137 -5.99 17.30 9.36
N THR A 138 -4.77 17.09 8.89
CA THR A 138 -4.45 17.04 7.46
C THR A 138 -5.15 15.86 6.80
N VAL A 139 -5.08 14.67 7.40
CA VAL A 139 -5.76 13.49 6.86
C VAL A 139 -7.28 13.67 6.92
N GLY A 140 -7.82 14.23 7.99
CA GLY A 140 -9.25 14.52 8.12
C GLY A 140 -9.80 15.40 6.99
N LYS A 141 -9.00 16.36 6.49
CA LYS A 141 -9.36 17.20 5.33
C LYS A 141 -9.35 16.43 4.00
N LEU A 142 -8.57 15.35 3.90
CA LEU A 142 -8.44 14.53 2.69
C LEU A 142 -9.48 13.39 2.62
N LEU A 143 -10.03 12.93 3.76
CA LEU A 143 -11.03 11.85 3.79
C LEU A 143 -12.26 12.10 2.88
N PRO A 144 -12.83 13.32 2.80
CA PRO A 144 -13.95 13.57 1.87
C PRO A 144 -13.56 13.42 0.40
N LEU A 145 -12.30 13.67 0.04
CA LEU A 145 -11.81 13.49 -1.33
C LEU A 145 -11.64 12.00 -1.62
N ALA A 146 -11.06 11.25 -0.68
CA ALA A 146 -10.84 9.81 -0.78
C ALA A 146 -12.13 9.00 -0.97
N SER A 147 -13.31 9.54 -0.63
CA SER A 147 -14.61 8.86 -0.78
C SER A 147 -15.34 9.17 -2.09
N ASN A 148 -15.00 10.23 -2.81
CA ASN A 148 -15.78 10.69 -3.98
C ASN A 148 -14.95 10.99 -5.23
N VAL A 149 -13.62 10.97 -5.10
CA VAL A 149 -12.69 11.34 -6.17
C VAL A 149 -11.86 10.12 -6.56
N SER A 150 -11.80 9.86 -7.86
CA SER A 150 -10.77 9.01 -8.45
C SER A 150 -9.69 9.89 -9.09
N LEU A 151 -8.44 9.64 -8.73
CA LEU A 151 -7.27 10.40 -9.19
C LEU A 151 -6.13 9.44 -9.52
N GLY A 152 -5.49 9.66 -10.68
CA GLY A 152 -4.23 9.02 -11.03
C GLY A 152 -3.07 9.97 -10.90
N ILE A 153 -1.94 9.51 -10.38
CA ILE A 153 -0.66 10.23 -10.42
C ILE A 153 0.38 9.32 -11.05
N VAL A 154 0.97 9.74 -12.16
CA VAL A 154 2.07 9.03 -12.83
C VAL A 154 3.34 9.82 -12.59
N MET A 155 4.28 9.25 -11.82
CA MET A 155 5.62 9.80 -11.65
C MET A 155 6.54 9.13 -12.68
N ARG A 156 7.22 9.91 -13.52
CA ARG A 156 8.16 9.44 -14.55
C ARG A 156 9.58 9.85 -14.20
N PHE A 157 10.52 8.92 -14.33
CA PHE A 157 11.93 9.10 -14.01
C PHE A 157 12.78 9.00 -15.28
N PRO A 158 13.99 9.59 -15.30
CA PRO A 158 14.86 9.64 -16.49
C PRO A 158 15.58 8.30 -16.72
N ALA A 159 14.84 7.19 -16.74
CA ALA A 159 15.36 5.87 -17.02
C ALA A 159 15.37 5.59 -18.54
N GLY A 160 16.44 4.95 -19.02
CA GLY A 160 16.53 4.53 -20.41
C GLY A 160 15.75 3.25 -20.72
N GLY A 161 15.57 2.95 -22.00
CA GLY A 161 14.98 1.69 -22.49
C GLY A 161 13.62 1.87 -23.16
N GLN A 162 12.96 0.74 -23.45
CA GLN A 162 11.60 0.75 -23.95
C GLN A 162 10.64 1.08 -22.81
N GLU A 163 9.69 1.99 -23.08
CA GLU A 163 8.67 2.39 -22.12
C GLU A 163 7.82 1.20 -21.66
N LEU A 164 7.79 0.98 -20.36
CA LEU A 164 6.98 -0.06 -19.73
C LEU A 164 5.53 0.43 -19.53
N PRO A 165 4.52 -0.45 -19.59
CA PRO A 165 3.13 -0.07 -19.32
C PRO A 165 2.92 0.34 -17.85
N LEU A 166 1.96 1.24 -17.61
CA LEU A 166 1.59 1.73 -16.26
C LEU A 166 0.97 0.66 -15.36
N ILE A 167 0.25 -0.29 -15.97
CA ILE A 167 -0.33 -1.47 -15.31
C ILE A 167 -0.03 -2.68 -16.18
N VAL A 168 0.43 -3.76 -15.56
CA VAL A 168 0.51 -5.09 -16.15
C VAL A 168 -0.49 -5.98 -15.42
N GLU A 169 -1.44 -6.54 -16.16
CA GLU A 169 -2.37 -7.51 -15.60
C GLU A 169 -1.63 -8.75 -15.11
N PRO A 170 -1.79 -9.14 -13.83
CA PRO A 170 -1.09 -10.28 -13.27
C PRO A 170 -1.59 -11.59 -13.87
N ASN A 171 -0.66 -12.50 -14.21
CA ASN A 171 -1.03 -13.87 -14.56
C ASN A 171 -1.37 -14.66 -13.28
N ARG A 172 -2.63 -14.56 -12.84
CA ARG A 172 -3.10 -15.15 -11.58
C ARG A 172 -2.86 -16.65 -11.47
N ALA A 173 -2.98 -17.40 -12.57
CA ALA A 173 -2.73 -18.85 -12.56
C ALA A 173 -1.24 -19.16 -12.29
N ALA A 174 -0.33 -18.40 -12.90
CA ALA A 174 1.10 -18.55 -12.65
C ALA A 174 1.46 -18.14 -11.21
N LEU A 175 0.88 -17.05 -10.71
CA LEU A 175 1.12 -16.57 -9.35
C LEU A 175 0.63 -17.56 -8.29
N GLN A 176 -0.57 -18.12 -8.45
CA GLN A 176 -1.08 -19.14 -7.54
C GLN A 176 -0.18 -20.38 -7.52
N ALA A 177 0.33 -20.81 -8.68
CA ALA A 177 1.26 -21.93 -8.76
C ALA A 177 2.60 -21.61 -8.07
N ALA A 178 3.15 -20.40 -8.30
CA ALA A 178 4.39 -19.94 -7.66
C ALA A 178 4.23 -19.83 -6.15
N GLN A 179 3.12 -19.29 -5.67
CA GLN A 179 2.81 -19.18 -4.24
C GLN A 179 2.69 -20.55 -3.57
N GLN A 180 2.00 -21.52 -4.20
CA GLN A 180 1.93 -22.88 -3.69
C GLN A 180 3.32 -23.51 -3.60
N GLN A 181 4.16 -23.34 -4.63
CA GLN A 181 5.53 -23.85 -4.62
C GLN A 181 6.38 -23.18 -3.52
N ALA A 182 6.28 -21.86 -3.37
CA ALA A 182 6.99 -21.11 -2.34
C ALA A 182 6.57 -21.52 -0.93
N PHE A 183 5.27 -21.73 -0.70
CA PHE A 183 4.76 -22.23 0.57
C PHE A 183 5.33 -23.62 0.90
N GLN A 184 5.31 -24.55 -0.05
CA GLN A 184 5.88 -25.90 0.16
C GLN A 184 7.38 -25.84 0.44
N ALA A 185 8.12 -24.95 -0.24
CA ALA A 185 9.54 -24.73 0.02
C ALA A 185 9.78 -24.19 1.44
N ALA A 186 9.00 -23.19 1.88
CA ALA A 186 9.10 -22.61 3.22
C ALA A 186 8.80 -23.65 4.31
N ILE A 187 7.77 -24.48 4.14
CA ILE A 187 7.46 -25.57 5.08
C ILE A 187 8.61 -26.58 5.17
N ALA A 188 9.20 -26.93 4.03
CA ALA A 188 10.33 -27.86 3.98
C ALA A 188 11.60 -27.29 4.64
N GLU A 189 11.87 -26.00 4.43
CA GLU A 189 13.00 -25.29 5.03
C GLU A 189 12.88 -25.21 6.56
N LEU A 190 11.67 -24.97 7.06
CA LEU A 190 11.39 -25.00 8.51
C LEU A 190 11.42 -26.42 9.11
N GLY A 191 11.60 -27.46 8.29
CA GLY A 191 11.63 -28.86 8.75
C GLY A 191 10.31 -29.33 9.35
N LEU A 192 9.20 -28.69 8.99
CA LEU A 192 7.90 -28.93 9.61
C LEU A 192 7.24 -30.20 9.02
N PRO A 193 6.72 -31.11 9.86
CA PRO A 193 6.07 -32.32 9.37
C PRO A 193 4.75 -31.98 8.63
N PRO A 194 4.34 -32.76 7.61
CA PRO A 194 3.10 -32.48 6.86
C PRO A 194 1.83 -32.38 7.73
N LEU A 195 1.84 -33.04 8.89
CA LEU A 195 0.72 -33.03 9.84
C LEU A 195 0.47 -31.65 10.49
N VAL A 196 1.46 -30.75 10.52
CA VAL A 196 1.28 -29.39 11.08
C VAL A 196 0.84 -28.36 10.03
N VAL A 197 0.89 -28.69 8.73
CA VAL A 197 0.49 -27.78 7.65
C VAL A 197 -0.93 -27.24 7.81
N PRO A 198 -1.96 -28.05 8.15
CA PRO A 198 -3.31 -27.52 8.38
C PRO A 198 -3.39 -26.55 9.57
N ILE A 199 -2.53 -26.72 10.58
CA ILE A 199 -2.46 -25.84 11.76
C ILE A 199 -1.83 -24.50 11.36
N ILE A 200 -0.84 -24.50 10.45
CA ILE A 200 -0.20 -23.28 9.95
C ILE A 200 -1.15 -22.49 9.04
N GLN A 201 -1.91 -23.19 8.20
CA GLN A 201 -2.86 -22.55 7.28
C GLN A 201 -4.08 -21.96 8.00
N ASN A 202 -4.49 -22.58 9.11
CA ASN A 202 -5.64 -22.11 9.89
C ASN A 202 -5.41 -22.33 11.39
N PRO A 203 -4.49 -21.57 12.00
CA PRO A 203 -4.20 -21.68 13.42
C PRO A 203 -5.40 -21.23 14.25
N PRO A 204 -5.54 -21.73 15.50
CA PRO A 204 -6.51 -21.17 16.42
C PRO A 204 -6.17 -19.69 16.71
N PRO A 205 -7.19 -18.86 17.05
CA PRO A 205 -6.93 -17.48 17.47
C PRO A 205 -5.93 -17.42 18.62
N LEU A 206 -4.97 -16.51 18.51
CA LEU A 206 -3.89 -16.28 19.47
C LEU A 206 -4.13 -14.96 20.18
N THR A 207 -4.03 -14.95 21.51
CA THR A 207 -3.99 -13.69 22.27
C THR A 207 -2.63 -13.54 22.94
N ILE A 208 -1.97 -12.41 22.69
CA ILE A 208 -0.77 -11.97 23.39
C ILE A 208 -1.23 -10.96 24.43
N GLN A 209 -1.28 -11.38 25.69
CA GLN A 209 -1.69 -10.53 26.80
C GLN A 209 -0.45 -9.92 27.46
N TYR A 210 -0.31 -8.60 27.38
CA TYR A 210 0.79 -7.86 28.00
C TYR A 210 0.48 -7.49 29.46
N ALA A 211 1.54 -7.35 30.25
CA ALA A 211 1.54 -6.71 31.56
C ALA A 211 2.23 -5.33 31.48
N ASP A 212 2.11 -4.53 32.54
CA ASP A 212 2.66 -3.16 32.60
C ASP A 212 4.20 -3.12 32.44
N ASP A 213 4.89 -4.21 32.81
CA ASP A 213 6.34 -4.32 32.65
C ASP A 213 6.79 -4.82 31.25
N GLY A 214 5.83 -4.95 30.33
CA GLY A 214 6.03 -5.44 28.97
C GLY A 214 6.23 -6.94 28.85
N SER A 215 6.18 -7.70 29.96
CA SER A 215 6.06 -9.15 29.90
C SER A 215 4.73 -9.56 29.28
N PHE A 216 4.66 -10.77 28.73
CA PHE A 216 3.47 -11.24 28.03
C PHE A 216 3.13 -12.69 28.35
N GLN A 217 1.87 -13.05 28.10
CA GLN A 217 1.36 -14.42 28.12
C GLN A 217 0.70 -14.74 26.78
N LEU A 218 0.94 -15.96 26.28
CA LEU A 218 0.27 -16.49 25.09
C LEU A 218 -0.95 -17.29 25.50
N LEU A 219 -2.12 -16.89 25.03
CA LEU A 219 -3.40 -17.57 25.22
C LEU A 219 -3.92 -18.09 23.88
N GLY A 220 -4.74 -19.15 23.90
CA GLY A 220 -5.34 -19.73 22.69
C GLY A 220 -4.54 -20.87 22.05
N LEU A 221 -3.29 -21.07 22.45
CA LEU A 221 -2.48 -22.22 22.05
C LEU A 221 -2.58 -23.37 23.05
N ALA A 222 -2.61 -24.60 22.55
CA ALA A 222 -2.54 -25.78 23.40
C ALA A 222 -1.15 -25.90 24.08
N PRO A 223 -1.04 -26.42 25.31
CA PRO A 223 0.23 -26.48 26.04
C PRO A 223 1.38 -27.21 25.33
N PHE A 224 1.06 -28.18 24.49
CA PHE A 224 2.07 -28.89 23.70
C PHE A 224 2.62 -28.05 22.54
N ILE A 225 1.83 -27.09 22.03
CA ILE A 225 2.27 -26.16 20.99
C ILE A 225 3.16 -25.10 21.62
N THR A 226 2.74 -24.51 22.75
CA THR A 226 3.56 -23.49 23.44
C THR A 226 4.90 -24.05 23.90
N ALA A 227 4.94 -25.29 24.39
CA ALA A 227 6.19 -25.96 24.77
C ALA A 227 7.13 -26.27 23.59
N ALA A 228 6.61 -26.27 22.35
CA ALA A 228 7.40 -26.50 21.15
C ALA A 228 7.98 -25.21 20.54
N ILE A 229 7.53 -24.04 21.01
CA ILE A 229 8.05 -22.76 20.51
C ILE A 229 9.37 -22.44 21.24
N PRO A 230 10.48 -22.27 20.52
CA PRO A 230 11.75 -21.86 21.12
C PRO A 230 11.63 -20.52 21.86
N ALA A 231 12.24 -20.40 23.04
CA ALA A 231 12.11 -19.19 23.86
C ALA A 231 12.70 -17.94 23.17
N ASP A 232 13.73 -18.12 22.35
CA ASP A 232 14.34 -17.10 21.51
C ASP A 232 13.40 -16.61 20.39
N ALA A 233 12.55 -17.50 19.84
CA ALA A 233 11.51 -17.10 18.88
C ALA A 233 10.43 -16.19 19.51
N LEU A 234 10.27 -16.25 20.82
CA LEU A 234 9.32 -15.42 21.57
C LEU A 234 9.96 -14.15 22.14
N ALA A 235 11.29 -14.02 22.10
CA ALA A 235 11.99 -12.88 22.70
C ALA A 235 11.58 -11.54 22.08
N GLY A 236 11.28 -11.53 20.77
CA GLY A 236 10.83 -10.34 20.05
C GLY A 236 9.39 -9.91 20.38
N LEU A 237 8.62 -10.72 21.10
CA LEU A 237 7.28 -10.33 21.56
C LEU A 237 7.33 -9.49 22.83
N LYS A 238 8.45 -9.42 23.55
CA LYS A 238 8.54 -8.56 24.73
C LYS A 238 8.57 -7.09 24.27
N LEU A 239 7.55 -6.33 24.67
CA LEU A 239 7.54 -4.89 24.44
C LEU A 239 8.28 -4.18 25.59
N PRO A 240 9.04 -3.11 25.31
CA PRO A 240 9.51 -2.17 26.33
C PRO A 240 8.34 -1.55 27.12
N ALA A 241 8.54 -1.28 28.42
CA ALA A 241 7.49 -0.71 29.27
C ALA A 241 7.00 0.66 28.77
N ASP A 242 7.91 1.48 28.23
CA ASP A 242 7.57 2.77 27.61
C ASP A 242 6.66 2.62 26.38
N GLN A 243 6.73 1.51 25.65
CA GLN A 243 5.78 1.22 24.58
C GLN A 243 4.41 0.82 25.12
N ILE A 244 4.35 0.06 26.21
CA ILE A 244 3.08 -0.26 26.89
C ILE A 244 2.43 1.03 27.40
N ASP A 245 3.19 1.89 28.07
CA ASP A 245 2.73 3.20 28.55
C ASP A 245 2.19 4.04 27.38
N THR A 246 2.92 4.09 26.26
CA THR A 246 2.49 4.83 25.05
C THR A 246 1.15 4.30 24.51
N LEU A 247 0.98 2.98 24.44
CA LEU A 247 -0.28 2.37 23.99
C LEU A 247 -1.43 2.70 24.94
N GLN A 248 -1.18 2.64 26.25
CA GLN A 248 -2.15 3.00 27.27
C GLN A 248 -2.55 4.48 27.22
N GLU A 249 -1.58 5.39 27.09
CA GLU A 249 -1.82 6.83 26.95
C GLU A 249 -2.61 7.16 25.68
N ALA A 250 -2.38 6.42 24.60
CA ALA A 250 -3.17 6.49 23.37
C ALA A 250 -4.56 5.84 23.51
N GLY A 251 -4.91 5.29 24.68
CA GLY A 251 -6.17 4.62 24.95
C GLY A 251 -6.33 3.29 24.19
N ILE A 252 -5.23 2.65 23.78
CA ILE A 252 -5.24 1.38 23.06
C ILE A 252 -5.27 0.24 24.08
N GLU A 253 -6.40 -0.47 24.12
CA GLU A 253 -6.61 -1.65 24.96
C GLU A 253 -6.36 -2.94 24.16
N SER A 254 -6.63 -2.92 22.86
CA SER A 254 -6.44 -4.07 22.00
C SER A 254 -6.08 -3.72 20.56
N ILE A 255 -5.24 -4.55 19.96
CA ILE A 255 -4.92 -4.54 18.53
C ILE A 255 -5.20 -5.95 18.00
N ASN A 256 -6.09 -6.09 17.03
CA ASN A 256 -6.35 -7.34 16.34
C ASN A 256 -5.73 -7.30 14.94
N LEU A 257 -4.94 -8.32 14.62
CA LEU A 257 -4.30 -8.52 13.33
C LEU A 257 -4.87 -9.80 12.74
N LYS A 258 -5.43 -9.72 11.53
CA LYS A 258 -5.86 -10.91 10.80
C LYS A 258 -5.24 -10.93 9.43
N THR A 259 -4.56 -12.03 9.11
CA THR A 259 -4.07 -12.28 7.76
C THR A 259 -5.02 -13.23 7.04
N ALA A 260 -5.06 -13.08 5.73
CA ALA A 260 -5.73 -13.98 4.82
C ALA A 260 -4.96 -14.00 3.49
N PRO A 261 -5.27 -14.93 2.58
CA PRO A 261 -4.59 -14.99 1.29
C PRO A 261 -4.69 -13.70 0.46
N ASP A 262 -5.71 -12.90 0.71
CA ASP A 262 -5.99 -11.64 0.03
C ASP A 262 -5.46 -10.40 0.76
N GLY A 263 -5.09 -10.48 2.04
CA GLY A 263 -4.58 -9.30 2.74
C GLY A 263 -4.37 -9.40 4.25
N LEU A 264 -4.12 -8.25 4.86
CA LEU A 264 -4.05 -8.01 6.29
C LEU A 264 -5.08 -6.97 6.71
N THR A 265 -5.89 -7.35 7.69
CA THR A 265 -6.79 -6.43 8.38
C THR A 265 -6.25 -6.14 9.77
N VAL A 266 -6.37 -4.90 10.19
CA VAL A 266 -5.99 -4.43 11.52
C VAL A 266 -7.23 -3.82 12.16
N ALA A 267 -7.47 -4.10 13.44
CA ALA A 267 -8.47 -3.39 14.22
C ALA A 267 -7.87 -2.91 15.54
N ILE A 268 -8.20 -1.69 15.95
CA ILE A 268 -7.77 -1.11 17.23
C ILE A 268 -9.00 -0.87 18.07
N ASN A 269 -9.03 -1.41 19.30
CA ASN A 269 -10.19 -1.36 20.20
C ASN A 269 -11.49 -1.83 19.52
N GLY A 270 -11.39 -2.87 18.69
CA GLY A 270 -12.51 -3.41 17.90
C GLY A 270 -12.92 -2.58 16.67
N THR A 271 -12.27 -1.43 16.44
CA THR A 271 -12.52 -0.57 15.28
C THR A 271 -11.61 -1.00 14.12
N ALA A 272 -12.21 -1.52 13.04
CA ALA A 272 -11.48 -1.98 11.87
C ALA A 272 -10.88 -0.82 11.07
N LEU A 273 -9.64 -1.00 10.63
CA LEU A 273 -8.91 -0.11 9.74
C LEU A 273 -9.03 -0.55 8.28
N PRO A 274 -8.63 0.31 7.32
CA PRO A 274 -8.40 -0.10 5.95
C PRO A 274 -7.53 -1.36 5.85
N THR A 275 -7.83 -2.18 4.84
CA THR A 275 -7.19 -3.48 4.59
C THR A 275 -5.98 -3.31 3.68
N LEU A 276 -4.85 -3.89 4.05
CA LEU A 276 -3.70 -4.01 3.15
C LEU A 276 -3.87 -5.26 2.29
N THR A 277 -3.92 -5.14 0.96
CA THR A 277 -4.19 -6.25 0.03
C THR A 277 -2.94 -6.70 -0.73
N TRP A 278 -2.87 -8.01 -1.03
CA TRP A 278 -1.71 -8.64 -1.69
C TRP A 278 -2.00 -9.95 -2.46
N ASP A 279 -3.18 -10.07 -3.06
CA ASP A 279 -3.68 -11.31 -3.66
C ASP A 279 -3.07 -11.67 -5.03
N SER A 280 -2.22 -10.81 -5.59
CA SER A 280 -1.74 -10.83 -6.98
C SER A 280 -0.22 -10.63 -7.09
N GLY A 281 0.55 -11.10 -6.09
CA GLY A 281 2.02 -11.07 -6.10
C GLY A 281 2.63 -9.78 -5.56
N GLU A 282 1.83 -8.93 -4.92
CA GLU A 282 2.23 -7.61 -4.45
C GLU A 282 3.37 -7.65 -3.43
N ILE A 283 3.44 -8.65 -2.55
CA ILE A 283 4.57 -8.74 -1.60
C ILE A 283 5.88 -9.02 -2.35
N GLU A 284 5.88 -9.88 -3.36
CA GLU A 284 7.08 -10.12 -4.19
C GLU A 284 7.47 -8.84 -4.96
N ASN A 285 6.48 -8.09 -5.45
CA ASN A 285 6.72 -6.79 -6.07
C ASN A 285 7.22 -5.76 -5.04
N LEU A 286 6.72 -5.78 -3.81
CA LEU A 286 7.20 -4.93 -2.72
C LEU A 286 8.67 -5.18 -2.46
N ILE A 287 9.11 -6.44 -2.43
CA ILE A 287 10.52 -6.73 -2.24
C ILE A 287 11.32 -6.34 -3.50
N SER A 288 10.88 -6.75 -4.69
CA SER A 288 11.68 -6.59 -5.91
C SER A 288 11.77 -5.15 -6.43
N VAL A 289 10.67 -4.40 -6.46
CA VAL A 289 10.65 -3.01 -6.96
C VAL A 289 10.48 -1.99 -5.84
N GLY A 290 9.80 -2.35 -4.75
CA GLY A 290 9.66 -1.49 -3.56
C GLY A 290 10.98 -1.31 -2.81
N VAL A 291 11.56 -2.42 -2.34
CA VAL A 291 12.79 -2.46 -1.53
C VAL A 291 14.03 -2.47 -2.43
N ASP A 292 14.21 -3.53 -3.21
CA ASP A 292 15.43 -3.73 -4.01
C ASP A 292 15.51 -2.73 -5.20
N GLY A 293 14.36 -2.34 -5.75
CA GLY A 293 14.26 -1.28 -6.78
C GLY A 293 14.30 0.15 -6.21
N GLY A 294 14.32 0.30 -4.89
CA GLY A 294 14.51 1.58 -4.22
C GLY A 294 13.31 2.54 -4.20
N VAL A 295 12.12 2.11 -4.64
CA VAL A 295 10.91 2.94 -4.64
C VAL A 295 10.55 3.44 -3.23
N LEU A 296 10.60 2.56 -2.22
CA LEU A 296 10.26 2.93 -0.84
C LEU A 296 11.27 3.93 -0.26
N LYS A 297 12.56 3.72 -0.55
CA LYS A 297 13.62 4.64 -0.12
C LYS A 297 13.44 6.01 -0.75
N ALA A 298 13.37 6.06 -2.07
CA ALA A 298 13.40 7.29 -2.85
C ALA A 298 12.09 8.09 -2.78
N LEU A 299 10.93 7.44 -2.65
CA LEU A 299 9.64 8.14 -2.68
C LEU A 299 8.99 8.28 -1.31
N ALA A 300 9.22 7.34 -0.40
CA ALA A 300 8.64 7.36 0.94
C ALA A 300 9.66 7.66 2.05
N GLY A 301 10.94 7.82 1.72
CA GLY A 301 11.98 8.15 2.70
C GLY A 301 12.21 7.04 3.72
N VAL A 302 11.90 5.80 3.36
CA VAL A 302 12.07 4.64 4.25
C VAL A 302 13.57 4.39 4.45
N ASP A 303 14.00 4.38 5.70
CA ASP A 303 15.40 4.13 6.06
C ASP A 303 15.79 2.65 5.88
N ASP A 304 17.10 2.39 5.89
CA ASP A 304 17.63 1.05 5.62
C ASP A 304 17.24 0.02 6.69
N GLU A 305 16.94 0.44 7.93
CA GLU A 305 16.50 -0.43 9.01
C GLU A 305 15.06 -0.93 8.76
N LEU A 306 14.15 -0.02 8.42
CA LEU A 306 12.79 -0.36 8.07
C LEU A 306 12.73 -1.15 6.76
N LEU A 307 13.57 -0.83 5.77
CA LEU A 307 13.70 -1.66 4.56
C LEU A 307 14.16 -3.08 4.88
N GLY A 308 15.12 -3.25 5.80
CA GLY A 308 15.55 -4.55 6.31
C GLY A 308 14.42 -5.31 6.98
N THR A 309 13.59 -4.62 7.75
CA THR A 309 12.40 -5.20 8.41
C THR A 309 11.37 -5.64 7.38
N ILE A 310 11.04 -4.81 6.39
CA ILE A 310 10.11 -5.14 5.31
C ILE A 310 10.62 -6.36 4.52
N LYS A 311 11.92 -6.41 4.24
CA LYS A 311 12.55 -7.57 3.58
C LYS A 311 12.41 -8.85 4.40
N GLY A 312 12.66 -8.77 5.70
CA GLY A 312 12.44 -9.90 6.61
C GLY A 312 10.98 -10.37 6.62
N VAL A 313 10.00 -9.46 6.61
CA VAL A 313 8.58 -9.82 6.46
C VAL A 313 8.32 -10.49 5.11
N GLY A 314 8.96 -10.01 4.04
CA GLY A 314 8.91 -10.60 2.70
C GLY A 314 9.38 -12.05 2.65
N ASP A 315 10.40 -12.42 3.43
CA ASP A 315 10.88 -13.81 3.51
C ASP A 315 9.81 -14.75 4.09
N PHE A 316 8.91 -14.24 4.93
CA PHE A 316 7.77 -14.99 5.48
C PHE A 316 6.49 -14.87 4.64
N ALA A 317 6.51 -14.13 3.53
CA ALA A 317 5.33 -13.90 2.69
C ALA A 317 4.62 -15.19 2.27
N PRO A 318 5.30 -16.27 1.84
CA PRO A 318 4.60 -17.50 1.44
C PRO A 318 3.78 -18.13 2.58
N ILE A 319 4.24 -17.98 3.83
CA ILE A 319 3.52 -18.47 5.01
C ILE A 319 2.38 -17.51 5.36
N LEU A 320 2.66 -16.20 5.42
CA LEU A 320 1.67 -15.18 5.77
C LEU A 320 0.48 -15.15 4.79
N GLN A 321 0.75 -15.34 3.50
CA GLN A 321 -0.29 -15.39 2.47
C GLN A 321 -1.01 -16.74 2.39
N ALA A 322 -0.49 -17.79 3.02
CA ALA A 322 -1.17 -19.08 3.13
C ALA A 322 -1.96 -19.21 4.44
N ALA A 323 -1.54 -18.50 5.49
CA ALA A 323 -2.07 -18.60 6.84
C ALA A 323 -3.22 -17.62 7.07
N ARG A 324 -4.29 -18.13 7.68
CA ARG A 324 -5.40 -17.33 8.23
C ARG A 324 -5.11 -17.04 9.70
N LEU A 325 -4.21 -16.10 9.97
CA LEU A 325 -3.87 -15.72 11.34
C LEU A 325 -4.99 -14.88 11.93
N ASP A 326 -5.27 -15.07 13.22
CA ASP A 326 -6.10 -14.17 14.03
C ASP A 326 -5.37 -13.95 15.34
N ILE A 327 -4.70 -12.81 15.45
CA ILE A 327 -3.84 -12.47 16.58
C ILE A 327 -4.45 -11.24 17.27
N THR A 328 -4.66 -11.33 18.58
CA THR A 328 -5.07 -10.20 19.41
C THR A 328 -3.95 -9.86 20.37
N LEU A 329 -3.47 -8.63 20.32
CA LEU A 329 -2.62 -8.03 21.32
C LEU A 329 -3.56 -7.36 22.33
N SER A 330 -3.41 -7.69 23.61
CA SER A 330 -4.17 -7.07 24.70
C SER A 330 -3.21 -6.32 25.60
N VAL A 331 -3.47 -5.03 25.76
CA VAL A 331 -2.73 -4.11 26.62
C VAL A 331 -3.49 -3.98 27.94
N PRO A 332 -2.83 -3.93 29.10
CA PRO A 332 -3.51 -3.71 30.37
C PRO A 332 -4.22 -2.35 30.36
N ALA A 333 -5.45 -2.30 30.91
CA ALA A 333 -6.18 -1.05 31.05
C ALA A 333 -5.51 -0.15 32.12
N GLN A 334 -5.55 1.17 31.93
CA GLN A 334 -5.16 2.16 32.94
C GLN A 334 -6.09 2.14 34.17
#